data_AF-I3SG11-F1
#
_entry.id   AF-I3SG11-F1
#
_cell.length_a   1.000
_cell.length_b   1.000
_cell.length_c   1.000
_cell.angle_alpha   90.00
_cell.angle_beta   90.00
_cell.angle_gamma   90.00
#
_symmetry.space_group_name_H-M   'P 1'
#
loop_
_entity.id
_entity.type
_entity.pdbx_description
1 polymer ?
#
loop_
_entity_poly.entity_id
_entity_poly.type
_entity_poly.pdbx_seq_one_letter_code
_entity_poly.pdbx_strand_id
1 'polypeptide(L)'
;MPSYGSGKEAGNEAGYIVGMSTCYPQPGSVKVFDGETVTLESNYSSSQRHSGVMGLFYLLVAEQLPHQHFIHSTRSSFFVDVKNIIY
;
A
#
# COMPACT_ATOMS: atom_id res chain seq x y z
N MET A 1 13.47 -6.41 8.24
CA MET A 1 14.15 -6.86 9.46
C MET A 1 13.68 -6.01 10.65
N PRO A 2 13.22 -6.63 11.74
CA PRO A 2 12.88 -5.93 12.98
C PRO A 2 14.15 -5.47 13.72
N SER A 3 14.05 -4.36 14.43
CA SER A 3 15.04 -3.88 15.40
C SER A 3 14.48 -4.01 16.80
N TYR A 4 15.32 -4.43 17.75
CA TYR A 4 14.92 -4.63 19.15
C TYR A 4 15.54 -3.58 20.05
N GLY A 5 14.80 -3.21 21.09
CA GLY A 5 15.28 -2.32 22.13
C GLY A 5 16.36 -2.97 23.00
N SER A 6 17.13 -2.13 23.67
CA SER A 6 18.23 -2.54 24.56
C SER A 6 18.19 -1.87 25.95
N GLY A 7 17.25 -0.96 26.16
CA GLY A 7 17.13 -0.14 27.36
C GLY A 7 15.90 -0.49 28.23
N LYS A 8 15.50 0.48 29.05
CA LYS A 8 14.34 0.39 29.96
C LYS A 8 13.34 1.54 29.76
N GLU A 9 13.62 2.41 28.78
CA GLU A 9 12.78 3.56 28.47
C GLU A 9 11.63 3.15 27.56
N ALA A 10 10.54 3.91 27.63
CA ALA A 10 9.37 3.71 26.79
C ALA A 10 9.77 3.76 25.30
N GLY A 11 9.56 2.66 24.57
CA GLY A 11 9.92 2.54 23.15
C GLY A 11 11.37 2.12 22.89
N ASN A 12 12.16 1.79 23.92
CA ASN A 12 13.48 1.16 23.80
C ASN A 12 13.67 0.01 24.79
N GLU A 13 12.60 -0.71 25.13
CA GLU A 13 12.65 -1.78 26.13
C GLU A 13 13.42 -3.00 25.61
N ALA A 14 14.32 -3.54 26.44
CA ALA A 14 15.14 -4.68 26.10
C ALA A 14 14.28 -5.89 25.69
N GLY A 15 14.47 -6.37 24.45
CA GLY A 15 13.77 -7.52 23.90
C GLY A 15 12.39 -7.24 23.27
N TYR A 16 11.92 -5.99 23.27
CA TYR A 16 10.73 -5.56 22.53
C TYR A 16 11.10 -5.05 21.14
N ILE A 17 10.19 -5.17 20.19
CA ILE A 17 10.35 -4.58 18.85
C ILE A 17 10.18 -3.07 18.95
N VAL A 18 11.20 -2.33 18.54
CA VAL A 18 11.21 -0.85 18.57
C VAL A 18 11.17 -0.24 17.17
N GLY A 19 11.26 -1.08 16.14
CA GLY A 19 11.20 -0.67 14.75
C GLY A 19 11.19 -1.87 13.82
N MET A 20 10.75 -1.65 12.58
CA MET A 20 10.77 -2.66 11.52
C MET A 20 11.08 -1.98 10.21
N SER A 21 11.89 -2.63 9.37
CA SER A 21 12.13 -2.13 8.01
C SER A 21 10.79 -2.00 7.28
N THR A 22 10.55 -0.82 6.72
CA THR A 22 9.43 -0.64 5.80
C THR A 22 9.80 -1.19 4.43
N CYS A 23 8.83 -1.76 3.73
CA CYS A 23 8.94 -2.07 2.31
C CYS A 23 7.88 -1.26 1.60
N TYR A 24 8.31 -0.21 0.91
CA TYR A 24 7.41 0.57 0.06
C TYR A 24 7.61 0.10 -1.38
N PRO A 25 6.56 -0.39 -2.06
CA PRO A 25 6.65 -0.65 -3.48
C PRO A 25 6.99 0.65 -4.21
N GLN A 26 7.63 0.54 -5.37
CA GLN A 26 7.88 1.71 -6.20
C GLN A 26 6.54 2.38 -6.55
N PRO A 27 6.41 3.71 -6.47
CA PRO A 27 5.17 4.38 -6.84
C PRO A 27 4.70 3.97 -8.24
N GLY A 28 3.47 3.44 -8.33
CA GLY A 28 2.89 2.93 -9.57
C GLY A 28 3.27 1.50 -9.98
N SER A 29 4.17 0.82 -9.25
CA SER A 29 4.50 -0.58 -9.51
C SER A 29 3.41 -1.55 -9.02
N VAL A 30 2.52 -1.08 -8.15
CA VAL A 30 1.36 -1.82 -7.66
C VAL A 30 0.12 -1.00 -8.00
N LYS A 31 -0.86 -1.65 -8.62
CA LYS A 31 -2.20 -1.10 -8.89
C LYS A 31 -3.20 -1.96 -8.15
N VAL A 32 -4.20 -1.32 -7.56
CA VAL A 32 -5.33 -1.99 -6.93
C VAL A 32 -6.57 -1.63 -7.75
N PHE A 33 -7.27 -2.64 -8.25
CA PHE A 33 -8.47 -2.46 -9.06
C PHE A 33 -9.75 -2.55 -8.22
N ASP A 34 -10.84 -2.01 -8.76
CA ASP A 34 -12.15 -2.14 -8.13
C ASP A 34 -12.54 -3.63 -7.99
N GLY A 35 -13.03 -4.00 -6.82
CA GLY A 35 -13.34 -5.37 -6.45
C GLY A 35 -12.13 -6.28 -6.15
N GLU A 36 -10.89 -5.78 -6.23
CA GLU A 36 -9.70 -6.57 -5.91
C GLU A 36 -9.55 -6.78 -4.38
N THR A 37 -9.15 -7.99 -3.98
CA THR A 37 -8.84 -8.29 -2.57
C THR A 37 -7.35 -8.09 -2.30
N VAL A 38 -7.01 -7.08 -1.50
CA VAL A 38 -5.63 -6.84 -1.05
C VAL A 38 -5.36 -7.65 0.21
N THR A 39 -4.36 -8.54 0.16
CA THR A 39 -3.94 -9.37 1.31
C THR A 39 -2.62 -8.84 1.88
N LEU A 40 -2.58 -8.66 3.19
CA LEU A 40 -1.40 -8.20 3.93
C LEU A 40 -0.95 -9.32 4.85
N GLU A 41 0.35 -9.66 4.82
CA GLU A 41 0.92 -10.72 5.64
C GLU A 41 2.11 -10.18 6.45
N SER A 42 2.07 -10.40 7.77
CA SER A 42 3.23 -10.25 8.63
C SER A 42 3.87 -11.63 8.83
N ASN A 43 4.93 -11.92 8.08
CA ASN A 43 5.66 -13.17 8.17
C ASN A 43 6.84 -13.02 9.15
N TYR A 44 6.75 -13.70 10.29
CA TYR A 44 7.79 -13.71 11.33
C TYR A 44 8.52 -15.06 11.34
N SER A 45 9.85 -15.03 11.39
CA SER A 45 10.65 -16.24 11.48
C SER A 45 10.51 -16.89 12.85
N SER A 46 10.16 -18.18 12.89
CA SER A 46 10.16 -18.95 14.14
C SER A 46 11.56 -19.21 14.71
N SER A 47 12.63 -18.86 14.00
CA SER A 47 14.01 -19.05 14.45
C SER A 47 14.37 -18.20 15.67
N GLN A 48 13.63 -17.13 15.94
CA GLN A 48 13.83 -16.25 17.08
C GLN A 48 12.51 -16.09 17.84
N ARG A 49 12.55 -16.06 19.17
CA ARG A 49 11.36 -15.75 19.96
C ARG A 49 11.00 -14.28 19.79
N HIS A 50 9.72 -14.00 19.60
CA HIS A 50 9.15 -12.66 19.50
C HIS A 50 8.22 -12.41 20.68
N SER A 51 8.40 -11.30 21.39
CA SER A 51 7.51 -10.84 22.46
C SER A 51 6.86 -9.53 22.05
N GLY A 52 5.53 -9.45 22.08
CA GLY A 52 4.80 -8.20 21.77
C GLY A 52 4.86 -7.78 20.30
N VAL A 53 4.71 -8.72 19.37
CA VAL A 53 4.65 -8.41 17.93
C VAL A 53 3.35 -7.68 17.58
N MET A 54 3.47 -6.50 16.97
CA MET A 54 2.38 -5.74 16.39
C MET A 54 2.66 -5.54 14.89
N GLY A 55 1.70 -5.91 14.05
CA GLY A 55 1.71 -5.55 12.64
C GLY A 55 1.07 -4.17 12.45
N LEU A 56 1.80 -3.22 11.87
CA LEU A 56 1.28 -1.91 11.47
C LEU A 56 1.37 -1.78 9.96
N PHE A 57 0.23 -1.58 9.32
CA PHE A 57 0.13 -1.37 7.87
C PHE A 57 -0.41 0.02 7.59
N TYR A 58 0.26 0.76 6.71
CA TYR A 58 -0.16 2.09 6.27
C TYR A 58 -0.24 2.10 4.73
N LEU A 59 -1.45 2.11 4.20
CA LEU A 59 -1.71 2.06 2.76
C LEU A 59 -1.91 3.48 2.23
N LEU A 60 -1.00 3.92 1.38
CA LEU A 60 -1.09 5.18 0.65
C LEU A 60 -1.47 4.87 -0.80
N VAL A 61 -2.67 5.25 -1.20
CA VAL A 61 -3.20 5.03 -2.55
C VAL A 61 -3.42 6.34 -3.29
N ALA A 62 -3.25 6.31 -4.60
CA ALA A 62 -3.52 7.43 -5.49
C ALA A 62 -4.20 6.91 -6.76
N GLU A 63 -5.30 7.55 -7.15
CA GLU A 63 -5.98 7.24 -8.41
C GLU A 63 -5.14 7.68 -9.62
N GLN A 64 -4.39 8.78 -9.48
CA GLN A 64 -3.53 9.34 -10.52
C GLN A 64 -2.14 9.66 -9.95
N LEU A 65 -1.08 9.18 -10.61
CA LEU A 65 0.29 9.53 -10.25
C LEU A 65 0.67 10.89 -10.84
N PRO A 66 1.53 11.69 -10.18
CA PRO A 66 1.86 13.06 -10.61
C PRO A 66 2.52 13.18 -12.00
N HIS A 67 2.96 12.07 -12.59
CA HIS A 67 3.53 12.02 -13.96
C HIS A 67 2.67 11.23 -14.95
N GLN A 68 1.50 10.73 -14.54
CA GLN A 68 0.52 10.20 -15.47
C GLN A 68 -0.28 11.38 -16.04
N HIS A 69 0.31 12.07 -17.01
CA HIS A 69 -0.46 12.89 -17.93
C HIS A 69 -1.46 11.97 -18.63
N PHE A 70 -2.71 12.00 -18.18
CA PHE A 70 -3.81 11.57 -19.01
C PHE A 70 -3.80 12.48 -20.24
N ILE A 71 -3.30 11.97 -21.37
CA ILE A 71 -3.89 12.41 -22.63
C ILE A 71 -5.33 11.92 -22.52
N HIS A 72 -6.21 12.85 -22.17
CA HIS A 72 -7.64 12.68 -22.21
C HIS A 72 -8.01 12.36 -23.66
N SER A 73 -7.89 11.08 -24.02
CA SER A 73 -8.36 10.56 -25.29
C SER A 73 -9.88 10.64 -25.22
N THR A 74 -10.38 11.64 -25.92
CA THR A 74 -11.78 12.00 -25.99
C THR A 74 -12.52 10.88 -26.72
N ARG A 75 -13.45 10.19 -26.02
CA ARG A 75 -14.78 9.77 -26.49
C ARG A 75 -15.22 8.49 -25.76
N SER A 76 -16.11 8.65 -24.78
CA SER A 76 -17.12 7.63 -24.53
C SER A 76 -17.99 7.51 -25.79
N SER A 77 -17.96 6.34 -26.43
CA SER A 77 -18.74 5.99 -27.62
C SER A 77 -20.26 5.96 -27.36
N PHE A 78 -20.71 6.07 -26.11
CA PHE A 78 -22.14 6.05 -25.78
C PHE A 78 -22.90 7.34 -26.15
N PHE A 79 -22.24 8.49 -26.21
CA PHE A 79 -22.91 9.78 -26.49
C PHE A 79 -22.86 10.23 -27.96
N VAL A 80 -22.12 9.50 -28.80
CA VAL A 80 -22.05 9.82 -30.24
C VAL A 80 -23.28 9.27 -30.98
N ASP A 81 -23.82 8.14 -30.52
CA ASP A 81 -24.89 7.44 -31.22
C ASP A 81 -26.27 8.12 -31.06
N VAL A 82 -26.53 8.78 -29.93
CA VAL A 82 -27.81 9.47 -29.69
C VAL A 82 -27.96 10.74 -30.54
N LYS A 83 -26.86 11.39 -30.92
CA LYS A 83 -26.90 12.63 -31.73
C LYS A 83 -27.08 12.41 -33.22
N ASN A 84 -26.88 11.20 -33.73
CA ASN A 84 -27.11 10.84 -35.14
C ASN A 84 -28.52 10.29 -35.42
N ILE A 85 -29.37 10.18 -34.39
CA ILE A 85 -30.74 9.64 -34.51
C ILE A 85 -31.79 10.76 -34.57
N ILE A 86 -31.44 12.03 -34.29
CA ILE A 86 -32.41 13.15 -34.22
C ILE A 86 -32.01 14.35 -35.10
N TYR A 87 -31.48 14.11 -36.30
CA TYR A 87 -31.43 15.13 -37.38
C TYR A 87 -31.54 14.48 -38.75
#